data_AF-J2P3B3-F1
#
_entry.id   AF-J2P3B3-F1
#
_cell.length_a   1.000
_cell.length_b   1.000
_cell.length_c   1.000
_cell.angle_alpha   90.00
_cell.angle_beta   90.00
_cell.angle_gamma   90.00
#
_symmetry.space_group_name_H-M   'P 1'
#
loop_
_entity.id
_entity.type
_entity.pdbx_description
1 polymer ?
#
loop_
_entity_poly.entity_id
_entity_poly.type
_entity_poly.pdbx_seq_one_letter_code
_entity_poly.pdbx_strand_id
1 'polypeptide(L)' 'MTSDEDFILVPNIIPTTRIIEPIAIKRGVAKQLLAAKGDSQSIYALSLQHKLSLQAAEYISHLELVEIERSSKYIGAL' A
#
# COMPACT_ATOMS: atom_id res chain seq x y z
N MET A 1 -22.65 -2.14 -1.06
CA MET A 1 -21.90 -3.04 -0.16
C MET A 1 -20.43 -2.76 -0.44
N THR A 2 -19.79 -1.95 0.41
CA THR A 2 -18.49 -1.33 0.16
C THR A 2 -17.42 -2.29 0.71
N SER A 3 -16.77 -3.08 -0.13
CA SER A 3 -15.44 -2.82 -0.70
C SER A 3 -14.30 -2.76 0.34
N ASP A 4 -14.53 -3.07 1.63
CA ASP A 4 -13.43 -3.23 2.60
C ASP A 4 -12.49 -4.40 2.23
N GLU A 5 -13.02 -5.39 1.50
CA GLU A 5 -12.23 -6.48 0.90
C GLU A 5 -11.34 -6.04 -0.28
N ASP A 6 -11.42 -4.79 -0.75
CA ASP A 6 -10.59 -4.28 -1.86
C ASP A 6 -9.34 -3.53 -1.41
N PHE A 7 -9.11 -3.41 -0.10
CA PHE A 7 -7.95 -2.72 0.44
C PHE A 7 -6.92 -3.70 0.99
N ILE A 8 -5.67 -3.25 1.06
CA ILE A 8 -4.57 -3.88 1.78
C ILE A 8 -4.10 -2.93 2.87
N LEU A 9 -3.66 -3.46 4.01
CA LEU A 9 -2.99 -2.67 5.02
C LEU A 9 -1.49 -2.66 4.78
N VAL A 10 -0.92 -1.47 4.80
CA VAL A 10 0.50 -1.25 4.56
C VAL A 10 1.07 -0.50 5.75
N PRO A 11 2.22 -0.90 6.32
CA PRO A 11 2.86 -0.12 7.36
C PRO A 11 3.19 1.28 6.84
N ASN A 12 2.72 2.31 7.54
CA ASN A 12 3.12 3.68 7.27
C ASN A 12 3.95 4.18 8.45
N ILE A 13 5.22 4.46 8.18
CA ILE A 13 6.11 5.05 9.18
C ILE A 13 5.93 6.56 9.06
N ILE A 14 5.23 7.13 10.04
CA ILE A 14 5.11 8.58 10.14
C ILE A 14 6.35 9.07 10.89
N PRO A 15 7.22 9.91 10.28
CA PRO A 15 8.52 10.27 10.86
C PRO A 15 8.45 10.90 12.26
N THR A 16 7.30 11.48 12.62
CA THR A 16 7.07 12.19 13.88
C THR A 16 6.45 11.31 14.97
N THR A 17 6.10 10.05 14.69
CA THR A 17 5.51 9.13 15.67
C THR A 17 6.44 7.96 15.94
N ARG A 18 6.39 7.41 17.16
CA ARG A 18 7.08 6.15 17.52
C ARG A 18 6.28 4.90 17.13
N ILE A 19 5.12 5.08 16.50
CA ILE A 19 4.15 4.02 16.24
C ILE A 19 4.04 3.85 14.74
N ILE A 20 4.16 2.60 14.28
CA ILE A 20 3.86 2.24 12.89
C ILE A 20 2.34 2.11 12.78
N GLU A 21 1.71 3.10 12.15
CA GLU A 21 0.28 3.08 11.90
C GLU A 21 0.03 2.51 10.51
N PRO A 22 -0.71 1.39 10.36
CA PRO A 22 -1.03 0.88 9.05
C PRO A 22 -2.01 1.81 8.31
N ILE A 23 -1.83 1.97 7.01
CA ILE A 23 -2.75 2.68 6.13
C ILE A 23 -3.45 1.70 5.19
N ALA A 24 -4.73 1.96 4.92
CA ALA A 24 -5.50 1.20 3.95
C ALA A 24 -5.26 1.73 2.52
N ILE A 25 -4.82 0.85 1.62
CA ILE A 25 -4.54 1.17 0.22
C ILE A 25 -5.35 0.25 -0.69
N LYS A 26 -5.97 0.80 -1.72
CA LYS A 26 -6.72 0.00 -2.70
C LYS A 26 -5.80 -1.03 -3.35
N ARG A 27 -6.24 -2.28 -3.41
CA ARG A 27 -5.52 -3.39 -4.05
C ARG A 27 -5.12 -3.08 -5.49
N GLY A 28 -5.98 -2.40 -6.24
CA GLY A 28 -5.67 -1.95 -7.60
C GLY A 28 -4.45 -1.01 -7.65
N VAL A 29 -4.34 -0.08 -6.70
CA VAL A 29 -3.18 0.82 -6.57
C VAL A 29 -1.94 0.02 -6.16
N ALA A 30 -2.08 -0.93 -5.25
CA ALA A 30 -0.97 -1.79 -4.87
C ALA A 30 -0.44 -2.63 -6.04
N LYS A 31 -1.32 -3.17 -6.89
CA LYS A 31 -0.95 -3.88 -8.12
C LYS A 31 -0.23 -2.97 -9.13
N GLN A 32 -0.63 -1.70 -9.23
CA GLN A 32 0.05 -0.71 -10.07
C GLN A 32 1.47 -0.41 -9.56
N LEU A 33 1.62 -0.21 -8.25
CA LEU A 33 2.93 0.00 -7.62
C LEU A 33 3.84 -1.21 -7.75
N LEU A 34 3.31 -2.42 -7.60
CA LEU A 34 4.03 -3.67 -7.83
C LEU A 34 4.53 -3.77 -9.29
N ALA A 35 3.69 -3.41 -10.26
CA ALA A 35 4.06 -3.43 -11.67
C ALA A 35 5.16 -2.40 -12.00
N ALA A 36 5.30 -1.34 -11.20
CA ALA A 36 6.34 -0.31 -11.33
C ALA A 36 7.66 -0.66 -10.62
N LYS A 37 7.82 -1.89 -10.11
CA LYS A 37 9.03 -2.32 -9.38
C LYS A 37 10.31 -2.06 -10.20
N GLY A 38 11.26 -1.36 -9.58
CA GLY A 38 12.53 -0.97 -10.21
C GLY A 38 12.46 0.31 -11.06
N ASP A 39 11.27 0.88 -11.28
CA ASP A 39 11.08 2.18 -11.92
C ASP A 39 10.71 3.24 -10.88
N SER A 40 11.74 3.88 -10.32
CA SER A 40 11.59 4.91 -9.29
C SER A 40 10.78 6.13 -9.75
N GLN A 41 10.79 6.46 -11.05
CA GLN A 41 10.03 7.59 -11.58
C GLN A 41 8.53 7.27 -11.59
N SER A 42 8.17 6.08 -12.06
CA SER A 42 6.80 5.59 -12.03
C SER A 42 6.26 5.44 -10.61
N ILE A 43 7.07 4.91 -9.68
CA ILE A 43 6.71 4.80 -8.26
C ILE A 43 6.44 6.19 -7.66
N TYR A 44 7.32 7.16 -7.91
CA TYR A 44 7.14 8.53 -7.43
C TYR A 44 5.88 9.18 -8.01
N ALA A 45 5.64 9.05 -9.32
CA ALA A 45 4.43 9.58 -9.96
C ALA A 45 3.14 8.97 -9.37
N LEU A 46 3.12 7.64 -9.19
CA LEU A 46 1.99 6.94 -8.55
C LEU A 46 1.79 7.38 -7.10
N SER A 47 2.87 7.60 -6.34
CA SER A 47 2.78 8.08 -4.96
C SER A 47 2.10 9.46 -4.88
N LEU A 48 2.44 10.37 -5.79
CA LEU A 48 1.82 11.70 -5.87
C LEU A 48 0.35 11.61 -6.29
N GLN A 49 0.05 10.84 -7.34
CA GLN A 49 -1.30 10.65 -7.86
C GLN A 49 -2.25 10.10 -6.78
N HIS A 50 -1.77 9.16 -5.97
CA HIS A 50 -2.56 8.50 -4.94
C HIS A 50 -2.38 9.08 -3.54
N LYS A 51 -1.63 10.19 -3.39
CA LYS A 51 -1.33 10.87 -2.11
C LYS A 51 -0.76 9.92 -1.05
N LEU A 52 0.11 9.00 -1.48
CA LEU A 52 0.81 8.06 -0.62
C LEU A 52 2.16 8.64 -0.19
N SER A 53 2.65 8.26 0.98
CA SER A 53 4.04 8.51 1.32
C SER A 53 4.94 7.73 0.36
N LEU A 54 6.08 8.32 -0.04
CA LEU A 54 7.02 7.64 -0.92
C LEU A 54 7.52 6.33 -0.30
N GLN A 55 7.69 6.30 1.01
CA GLN A 55 8.06 5.10 1.74
C GLN A 55 7.02 3.98 1.64
N ALA A 56 5.73 4.30 1.75
CA ALA A 56 4.68 3.31 1.57
C ALA A 56 4.62 2.83 0.11
N ALA A 57 4.77 3.73 -0.87
CA ALA A 57 4.79 3.38 -2.28
C ALA A 57 5.96 2.46 -2.64
N GLU A 58 7.16 2.76 -2.13
CA GLU A 58 8.36 1.92 -2.26
C GLU A 58 8.21 0.58 -1.54
N TYR A 59 7.64 0.56 -0.33
CA TYR A 59 7.38 -0.70 0.36
C TYR A 59 6.47 -1.63 -0.47
N ILE A 60 5.38 -1.08 -1.02
CA ILE A 60 4.40 -1.84 -1.81
C ILE A 60 5.01 -2.36 -3.12
N SER A 61 5.87 -1.58 -3.78
CA SER A 61 6.52 -2.00 -5.02
C SER A 61 7.43 -3.22 -4.83
N HIS A 62 7.85 -3.48 -3.58
CA HIS A 62 8.70 -4.62 -3.22
C HIS A 62 7.94 -5.86 -2.72
N LEU A 63 6.64 -5.75 -2.44
CA LEU A 63 5.81 -6.89 -2.06
C LEU A 63 5.71 -7.92 -3.19
N GLU A 64 5.37 -9.15 -2.84
CA GLU A 64 4.93 -10.14 -3.82
C GLU A 64 3.42 -10.01 -4.09
N LEU A 65 2.99 -10.37 -5.30
CA LEU A 65 1.57 -10.35 -5.66
C LEU A 65 0.72 -11.19 -4.69
N VAL A 66 1.26 -12.32 -4.23
CA VAL A 66 0.58 -13.21 -3.28
C VAL A 66 0.32 -12.52 -1.93
N GLU A 67 1.19 -11.60 -1.50
CA GLU A 67 1.01 -10.83 -0.26
C GLU A 67 -0.12 -9.81 -0.41
N ILE A 68 -0.19 -9.14 -1.57
CA ILE A 68 -1.28 -8.20 -1.92
C ILE A 68 -2.64 -8.92 -2.01
N GLU A 69 -2.65 -10.14 -2.54
CA GLU A 69 -3.89 -10.92 -2.70
C GLU A 69 -4.34 -11.58 -1.40
N ARG A 70 -3.40 -12.04 -0.55
CA ARG A 70 -3.70 -12.59 0.78
C ARG A 70 -4.12 -11.54 1.79
N SER A 71 -3.75 -10.28 1.59
CA SER A 71 -4.16 -9.14 2.42
C SER A 71 -5.67 -8.86 2.42
N SER A 72 -6.48 -9.64 1.68
CA SER A 72 -7.95 -9.55 1.62
C SER A 72 -8.70 -9.77 2.94
N LYS A 73 -8.03 -10.05 4.06
CA LYS A 73 -8.70 -10.21 5.36
C LYS A 73 -8.39 -9.04 6.28
N TYR A 74 -9.12 -7.94 6.09
CA TYR A 74 -9.44 -7.07 7.22
C TYR A 74 -10.77 -7.54 7.81
N ILE A 75 -10.71 -8.50 8.74
CA ILE A 75 -11.79 -8.67 9.71
C ILE A 75 -11.46 -7.66 10.80
N GLY A 76 -12.20 -6.56 10.85
CA GLY A 76 -12.14 -5.65 11.98
C GLY A 76 -12.40 -6.45 13.25
N ALA A 77 -11.34 -6.74 13.99
CA ALA A 77 -11.42 -7.31 15.32
C ALA A 77 -11.04 -6.20 16.31
N LEU A 78 -12.08 -5.78 17.05
CA LEU A 78 -12.13 -4.88 18.22
C LEU A 78 -12.23 -3.38 17.93
#